data_AF-A0A2C5Y1U5-F1
#
_entry.id   AF-A0A2C5Y1U5-F1
#
_cell.length_a   1.000
_cell.length_b   1.000
_cell.length_c   1.000
_cell.angle_alpha   90.00
_cell.angle_beta   90.00
_cell.angle_gamma   90.00
#
_symmetry.space_group_name_H-M   'P 1'
#
loop_
_entity.id
_entity.type
_entity.pdbx_description
1 polymer ?
#
loop_
_entity_poly.entity_id
_entity_poly.type
_entity_poly.pdbx_seq_one_letter_code
_entity_poly.pdbx_strand_id
1 'polypeptide(L)'
;MAPTTSKSPEKSPEIDPWDDKTRERFETKPKSEYYDPCQEAAQRSYRCLHRNGGDRSMCSEFFQAYKDCKQAWTTQRKKDKPNRFW
;
A
#
# COMPACT_ATOMS: atom_id res chain seq x y z
N MET A 1 32.60 11.38 -21.11
CA MET A 1 32.65 11.60 -19.66
C MET A 1 31.21 11.68 -19.15
N ALA A 2 30.88 10.91 -18.11
CA ALA A 2 29.57 10.55 -17.57
C ALA A 2 28.82 11.72 -16.86
N PRO A 3 27.59 11.57 -16.30
CA PRO A 3 26.73 10.38 -16.23
C PRO A 3 25.24 10.56 -16.62
N THR A 4 24.61 9.40 -16.70
CA THR A 4 23.19 9.05 -16.83
C THR A 4 22.23 9.82 -15.90
N THR A 5 21.04 10.14 -16.39
CA THR A 5 19.81 9.94 -15.62
C THR A 5 18.73 9.51 -16.60
N SER A 6 18.59 8.19 -16.70
CA SER A 6 17.42 7.53 -17.24
C SER A 6 16.23 7.98 -16.40
N LYS A 7 15.36 8.80 -16.98
CA LYS A 7 14.13 9.27 -16.35
C LYS A 7 13.14 8.09 -16.32
N SER A 8 13.35 7.21 -15.33
CA SER A 8 12.39 6.21 -14.87
C SER A 8 11.02 6.88 -14.69
N PRO A 9 9.90 6.26 -15.12
CA PRO A 9 8.61 6.91 -15.03
C PRO A 9 8.28 7.12 -13.55
N GLU A 10 7.93 8.35 -13.24
CA GLU A 10 7.58 8.90 -11.93
C GLU A 10 7.10 7.85 -10.91
N LYS A 11 7.99 7.60 -9.95
CA LYS A 11 7.67 7.09 -8.62
C LYS A 11 6.66 8.06 -7.99
N SER A 12 5.36 7.79 -8.20
CA SER A 12 4.27 8.37 -7.43
C SER A 12 4.65 8.30 -5.94
N PRO A 13 4.31 9.30 -5.11
CA PRO A 13 4.76 9.37 -3.73
C PRO A 13 4.55 7.99 -3.09
N GLU A 14 5.68 7.39 -2.73
CA GLU A 14 5.73 6.16 -1.99
C GLU A 14 5.28 6.57 -0.59
N ILE A 15 3.96 6.69 -0.39
CA ILE A 15 3.41 6.72 0.97
C ILE A 15 3.77 5.35 1.51
N ASP A 16 4.86 5.31 2.24
CA ASP A 16 5.30 4.15 2.95
C ASP A 16 4.14 3.73 3.86
N PRO A 17 3.55 2.54 3.65
CA PRO A 17 2.39 2.09 4.44
C PRO A 17 2.71 1.94 5.93
N TRP A 18 3.97 2.17 6.30
CA TRP A 18 4.58 2.01 7.60
C TRP A 18 4.98 3.33 8.27
N ASP A 19 4.58 4.48 7.73
CA ASP A 19 4.74 5.77 8.42
C ASP A 19 4.07 5.71 9.81
N ASP A 20 4.72 6.27 10.83
CA ASP A 20 4.24 6.31 12.23
C ASP A 20 2.81 6.83 12.35
N LYS A 21 2.43 7.79 11.49
CA LYS A 21 1.07 8.35 11.42
C LYS A 21 0.04 7.31 11.00
N THR A 22 0.41 6.39 10.11
CA THR A 22 -0.45 5.31 9.63
C THR A 22 -0.73 4.30 10.73
N ARG A 23 0.29 4.00 11.54
CA ARG A 23 0.17 3.16 12.74
C ARG A 23 -0.70 3.82 13.81
N GLU A 24 -0.42 5.07 14.16
CA GLU A 24 -1.18 5.81 15.16
C GLU A 24 -2.68 5.88 14.79
N ARG A 25 -3.01 6.20 13.53
CA ARG A 25 -4.39 6.20 13.05
C ARG A 25 -5.05 4.84 13.17
N PHE A 26 -4.32 3.77 12.85
CA PHE A 26 -4.86 2.42 12.98
C PHE A 26 -5.11 2.03 14.45
N GLU A 27 -4.28 2.49 15.38
CA GLU A 27 -4.43 2.20 16.82
C GLU A 27 -5.50 3.06 17.49
N THR A 28 -5.63 4.33 17.08
CA THR A 28 -6.56 5.30 17.65
C THR A 28 -7.97 5.25 17.06
N LYS A 29 -8.16 4.62 15.90
CA LYS A 29 -9.48 4.52 15.27
C LYS A 29 -10.50 3.81 16.18
N PRO A 30 -11.79 4.19 16.11
CA PRO A 30 -12.84 3.45 16.78
C PRO A 30 -12.94 2.03 16.21
N LYS A 31 -13.30 1.06 17.06
CA LYS A 31 -13.37 -0.36 16.69
C LYS A 31 -14.36 -0.65 15.56
N SER A 32 -15.36 0.22 15.37
CA SER A 32 -16.35 0.14 14.29
C SER A 32 -15.83 0.65 12.94
N GLU A 33 -14.69 1.33 12.88
CA GLU A 33 -14.18 1.96 11.68
C GLU A 33 -13.14 1.09 10.96
N TYR A 34 -13.34 0.95 9.65
CA TYR A 34 -12.38 0.29 8.78
C TYR A 34 -11.26 1.26 8.37
N TYR A 35 -10.01 0.82 8.48
CA TYR A 35 -8.85 1.59 8.07
C TYR A 35 -7.92 0.67 7.31
N ASP A 36 -7.61 1.04 6.07
CA ASP A 36 -6.70 0.33 5.19
C ASP A 36 -5.48 1.24 4.90
N PRO A 37 -4.28 0.93 5.41
CA PRO A 37 -3.08 1.72 5.10
C PRO A 37 -2.70 1.64 3.62
N CYS A 38 -3.25 0.67 2.87
CA CYS A 38 -3.01 0.46 1.46
C CYS A 38 -4.06 1.14 0.56
N GLN A 39 -4.85 2.07 1.11
CA GLN A 39 -5.95 2.72 0.38
C GLN A 39 -5.48 3.41 -0.91
N GLU A 40 -4.28 4.00 -0.93
CA GLU A 40 -3.75 4.63 -2.14
C GLU A 40 -3.47 3.62 -3.27
N ALA A 41 -2.89 2.47 -2.94
CA ALA A 41 -2.66 1.40 -3.90
C ALA A 41 -4.00 0.88 -4.45
N ALA A 42 -5.01 0.73 -3.59
CA ALA A 42 -6.36 0.39 -4.01
C ALA A 42 -6.94 1.44 -4.96
N GLN A 43 -6.84 2.73 -4.63
CA GLN A 43 -7.31 3.82 -5.50
C GLN A 43 -6.60 3.82 -6.86
N ARG A 44 -5.29 3.54 -6.92
CA ARG A 44 -4.57 3.41 -8.20
C ARG A 44 -5.15 2.26 -9.04
N SER A 45 -5.46 1.13 -8.41
CA SER A 45 -6.08 0.00 -9.10
C SER A 45 -7.49 0.31 -9.62
N TYR A 46 -8.30 1.04 -8.85
CA TYR A 46 -9.62 1.52 -9.28
C TYR A 46 -9.50 2.54 -10.42
N ARG A 47 -8.57 3.49 -10.34
CA ARG A 47 -8.32 4.45 -11.43
C ARG A 47 -7.92 3.74 -12.73
N CYS A 48 -7.13 2.67 -12.64
CA CYS A 48 -6.82 1.85 -13.81
C CYS A 48 -8.08 1.18 -14.38
N LEU A 49 -8.91 0.58 -13.55
CA LEU A 49 -10.16 -0.05 -13.99
C LEU A 49 -11.11 0.96 -14.65
N HIS A 50 -11.28 2.14 -14.06
CA HIS A 50 -12.14 3.19 -14.62
C HIS A 50 -11.66 3.67 -16.00
N ARG A 51 -10.35 3.68 -16.24
CA ARG A 51 -9.76 4.08 -17.54
C ARG A 51 -9.83 3.00 -18.61
N ASN A 52 -9.82 1.74 -18.21
CA ASN A 52 -9.76 0.58 -19.11
C ASN A 52 -11.09 -0.20 -19.18
N GLY A 53 -12.22 0.44 -18.83
CA GLY A 53 -13.55 -0.20 -18.91
C GLY A 53 -13.72 -1.42 -17.99
N GLY A 54 -12.94 -1.50 -16.92
CA GLY A 54 -12.96 -2.63 -15.98
C GLY A 54 -12.07 -3.80 -16.36
N ASP A 55 -11.23 -3.68 -17.40
CA ASP A 55 -10.29 -4.74 -17.76
C ASP A 55 -9.22 -4.91 -16.67
N ARG A 56 -9.25 -6.07 -16.02
CA ARG A 56 -8.36 -6.42 -14.91
C ARG A 56 -6.96 -6.80 -15.40
N SER A 57 -6.83 -7.32 -16.61
CA SER A 57 -5.56 -7.81 -17.15
C SER A 57 -4.53 -6.67 -17.24
N MET A 58 -5.00 -5.50 -17.71
CA MET A 58 -4.24 -4.25 -17.84
C MET A 58 -3.84 -3.63 -16.50
N CYS A 59 -4.47 -4.03 -15.39
CA CYS A 59 -4.29 -3.43 -14.07
C CYS A 59 -3.57 -4.34 -13.07
N SER A 60 -3.00 -5.45 -13.54
CA SER A 60 -2.39 -6.49 -12.71
C SER A 60 -1.30 -5.96 -11.77
N GLU A 61 -0.46 -5.03 -12.23
CA GLU A 61 0.60 -4.42 -11.42
C GLU A 61 0.03 -3.59 -10.26
N PHE A 62 -1.07 -2.86 -10.46
CA PHE A 62 -1.72 -2.09 -9.40
C PHE A 62 -2.36 -3.00 -8.35
N PHE A 63 -2.93 -4.13 -8.77
CA PHE A 63 -3.43 -5.14 -7.82
C PHE A 63 -2.30 -5.80 -7.05
N GLN A 64 -1.17 -6.04 -7.70
CA GLN A 64 0.00 -6.63 -7.04
C GLN A 64 0.54 -5.69 -5.97
N ALA A 65 0.71 -4.40 -6.29
CA ALA A 65 1.11 -3.39 -5.30
C ALA A 65 0.17 -3.34 -4.08
N TYR A 66 -1.15 -3.47 -4.29
CA TYR A 66 -2.12 -3.53 -3.18
C TYR A 66 -1.97 -4.80 -2.32
N LYS A 67 -1.73 -5.96 -2.94
CA LYS A 67 -1.48 -7.22 -2.23
C LYS A 67 -0.20 -7.15 -1.42
N ASP A 68 0.87 -6.67 -2.03
CA ASP A 68 2.20 -6.56 -1.41
C ASP A 68 2.15 -5.63 -0.20
N CYS A 69 1.49 -4.48 -0.34
CA CYS A 69 1.26 -3.56 0.77
C CYS A 69 0.53 -4.24 1.94
N LYS A 70 -0.59 -4.94 1.69
CA LYS A 70 -1.34 -5.63 2.75
C LYS A 70 -0.56 -6.78 3.38
N GLN A 71 0.23 -7.49 2.58
CA GLN A 71 1.08 -8.57 3.05
C GLN A 71 2.20 -8.03 3.95
N ALA A 72 2.88 -6.96 3.54
CA ALA A 72 3.90 -6.28 4.33
C ALA A 72 3.31 -5.76 5.66
N TRP A 73 2.17 -5.06 5.60
CA TRP A 73 1.47 -4.56 6.78
C TRP A 73 1.11 -5.67 7.77
N THR A 74 0.48 -6.74 7.29
CA THR A 74 0.05 -7.87 8.14
C THR A 74 1.24 -8.61 8.73
N THR A 75 2.31 -8.79 7.95
CA THR A 75 3.52 -9.46 8.39
C THR A 75 4.22 -8.67 9.47
N GLN A 76 4.36 -7.35 9.29
CA GLN A 76 5.02 -6.51 10.27
C GLN A 76 4.20 -6.41 11.57
N ARG A 77 2.87 -6.26 11.49
CA ARG A 77 2.00 -6.33 12.68
C ARG A 77 2.11 -7.66 13.44
N LYS A 78 2.37 -8.77 12.76
CA LYS A 78 2.62 -10.06 13.43
C LYS A 78 3.97 -10.07 14.15
N LYS A 79 4.99 -9.41 13.59
CA LYS A 79 6.32 -9.25 14.21
C LYS A 79 6.27 -8.31 15.42
N ASP A 80 5.53 -7.21 15.31
CA ASP A 80 5.46 -6.18 16.36
C ASP A 80 4.55 -6.57 17.53
N LYS A 81 3.66 -7.56 17.35
CA LYS A 81 2.93 -8.14 18.46
C LYS A 81 3.95 -8.76 19.40
N PRO A 82 4.16 -8.21 20.62
CA PRO A 82 5.01 -8.89 21.59
C PRO A 82 4.41 -10.27 21.80
N ASN A 83 5.27 -11.29 21.81
CA ASN A 83 4.89 -12.67 22.06
C ASN A 83 4.19 -12.72 23.42
N ARG A 84 2.87 -12.56 23.43
CA ARG A 84 2.02 -12.57 24.63
C ARG A 84 1.79 -14.03 24.99
N PHE A 85 2.88 -14.72 25.26
CA PHE A 85 2.94 -16.09 25.74
C PHE A 85 3.35 -16.03 27.20
N TRP A 86 2.45 -15.49 28.02
CA TRP A 86 2.30 -15.63 29.48
C TRP A 86 0.92 -15.08 29.84
#